data_AF-S2LA02-F1
#
_entry.id   AF-S2LA02-F1
#
_cell.length_a   1.000
_cell.length_b   1.000
_cell.length_c   1.000
_cell.angle_alpha   90.00
_cell.angle_beta   90.00
_cell.angle_gamma   90.00
#
_symmetry.space_group_name_H-M   'P 1'
#
loop_
_entity.id
_entity.type
_entity.pdbx_description
1 polymer ?
#
loop_
_entity_poly.entity_id
_entity_poly.type
_entity_poly.pdbx_seq_one_letter_code
_entity_poly.pdbx_strand_id
1 'polypeptide(L)'
;MTLRDQWLEEIAGSPFDEPLQVASEERRYSVSGSVYARIPHSLETLTQELRSASAWCDIMFLHLNVEACLHDERKDSDVSGLQIHVGRQDYQPLSEAERLDLNLRVVSMYDQYLAIVVEGDEGPYSTRAFRLQLQAMPYSEHESLVHLRYSLVFGWPARVAMSAYFAFGGRDRVGFTIEGYGADGEPRYVGGTRGMIERNVMRFYLALAVHLDTRAVPEAERLDERLRRWFAATERYPRQLHELDEQRYLEQKRREYERQEALRNE
;
A
#
# COMPACT_ATOMS: atom_id res chain seq x y z
N MET A 1 24.45 8.02 13.82
CA MET A 1 23.75 6.99 13.03
C MET A 1 23.05 7.69 11.88
N THR A 2 23.36 7.33 10.63
CA THR A 2 22.71 7.92 9.46
C THR A 2 21.29 7.35 9.28
N LEU A 3 20.45 7.98 8.46
CA LEU A 3 19.13 7.44 8.11
C LEU A 3 19.24 6.06 7.43
N ARG A 4 20.29 5.87 6.61
CA ARG A 4 20.59 4.59 5.97
C ARG A 4 20.87 3.49 7.00
N ASP A 5 21.70 3.79 8.00
CA ASP A 5 22.04 2.82 9.06
C ASP A 5 20.80 2.40 9.84
N GLN A 6 19.89 3.34 10.13
CA GLN A 6 18.62 3.05 10.80
C GLN A 6 17.77 2.05 10.01
N TRP A 7 17.62 2.25 8.69
CA TRP A 7 16.81 1.34 7.88
C TRP A 7 17.45 -0.04 7.75
N LEU A 8 18.78 -0.10 7.67
CA LEU A 8 19.50 -1.38 7.65
C LEU A 8 19.34 -2.13 8.97
N GLU A 9 19.36 -1.43 10.11
CA GLU A 9 19.11 -2.01 11.42
C GLU A 9 17.68 -2.56 11.55
N GLU A 10 16.67 -1.79 11.12
CA GLU A 10 15.27 -2.23 11.07
C GLU A 10 15.11 -3.49 10.21
N ILE A 11 15.70 -3.51 9.02
CA ILE A 11 15.66 -4.67 8.11
C ILE A 11 16.41 -5.87 8.70
N ALA A 12 17.55 -5.65 9.36
CA ALA A 12 18.32 -6.73 9.97
C ALA A 12 17.60 -7.41 11.15
N GLY A 13 16.71 -6.70 11.83
CA GLY A 13 15.83 -7.24 12.89
C GLY A 13 14.58 -7.93 12.37
N SER A 14 14.44 -8.10 11.05
CA SER A 14 13.25 -8.65 10.42
C SER A 14 12.98 -10.11 10.79
N PRO A 15 11.71 -10.47 11.08
CA PRO A 15 11.27 -11.85 11.19
C PRO A 15 10.89 -12.49 9.83
N PHE A 16 11.05 -11.77 8.72
CA PHE A 16 10.71 -12.23 7.37
C PHE A 16 11.92 -12.87 6.68
N ASP A 17 11.67 -13.84 5.79
CA ASP A 17 12.72 -14.41 4.92
C ASP A 17 13.26 -13.39 3.91
N GLU A 18 12.42 -12.42 3.53
CA GLU A 18 12.77 -11.29 2.69
C GLU A 18 13.38 -10.16 3.51
N PRO A 19 14.27 -9.34 2.93
CA PRO A 19 14.90 -8.20 3.60
C PRO A 19 13.92 -7.03 3.74
N LEU A 20 12.85 -7.23 4.51
CA LEU A 20 11.81 -6.25 4.80
C LEU A 20 11.40 -6.31 6.27
N GLN A 21 10.99 -5.19 6.86
CA GLN A 21 10.47 -5.11 8.22
C GLN A 21 9.20 -4.28 8.27
N VAL A 22 8.22 -4.70 9.07
CA VAL A 22 6.97 -3.98 9.30
C VAL A 22 6.98 -3.38 10.72
N ALA A 23 6.59 -2.12 10.83
CA ALA A 23 6.38 -1.46 12.11
C ALA A 23 5.05 -0.69 12.11
N SER A 24 4.48 -0.46 13.29
CA SER A 24 3.27 0.36 13.43
C SER A 24 3.26 1.16 14.73
N GLU A 25 2.68 2.35 14.64
CA GLU A 25 2.47 3.26 15.78
C GLU A 25 0.99 3.66 15.82
N GLU A 26 0.35 3.46 16.97
CA GLU A 26 -0.99 3.98 17.26
C GLU A 26 -0.90 5.10 18.30
N ARG A 27 -1.52 6.23 17.98
CA ARG A 27 -1.78 7.34 18.90
C ARG A 27 -3.28 7.46 19.12
N ARG A 28 -3.68 8.38 20.01
CA ARG A 28 -5.09 8.57 20.39
C ARG A 28 -6.04 8.72 19.20
N TYR A 29 -5.65 9.47 18.17
CA TYR A 29 -6.49 9.81 17.02
C TYR A 29 -5.82 9.57 15.67
N SER A 30 -4.72 8.84 15.66
CA SER A 30 -3.99 8.53 14.42
C SER A 30 -3.33 7.18 14.53
N VAL A 31 -3.17 6.53 13.39
CA VAL A 31 -2.43 5.28 13.28
C VAL A 31 -1.53 5.35 12.06
N SER A 32 -0.41 4.65 12.13
CA SER A 32 0.53 4.57 11.02
C SER A 32 1.21 3.21 10.97
N GLY A 33 1.46 2.73 9.76
CA GLY A 33 2.26 1.56 9.46
C GLY A 33 3.44 1.95 8.58
N SER A 34 4.55 1.25 8.74
CA SER A 34 5.77 1.44 7.97
C SER A 34 6.29 0.09 7.48
N VAL A 35 6.79 0.06 6.25
CA VAL A 35 7.62 -1.02 5.71
C VAL A 35 8.98 -0.46 5.39
N TYR A 36 10.03 -1.05 5.94
CA TYR A 36 11.41 -0.85 5.51
C TYR A 36 11.80 -2.06 4.67
N ALA A 37 12.38 -1.87 3.49
CA ALA A 37 12.72 -3.00 2.62
C ALA A 37 13.94 -2.71 1.75
N ARG A 38 14.64 -3.77 1.37
CA ARG A 38 15.57 -3.75 0.25
C ARG A 38 14.87 -4.35 -0.97
N ILE A 39 14.84 -3.61 -2.07
CA ILE A 39 14.22 -4.06 -3.32
C ILE A 39 15.25 -4.17 -4.46
N PRO A 40 15.07 -5.12 -5.39
CA PRO A 40 16.03 -5.40 -6.47
C PRO A 40 15.88 -4.44 -7.66
N HIS A 41 15.76 -3.14 -7.38
CA HIS A 41 15.67 -2.08 -8.38
C HIS A 41 16.56 -0.91 -8.00
N SER A 42 17.27 -0.34 -8.98
CA SER A 42 18.14 0.82 -8.77
C SER A 42 17.33 2.07 -8.41
N LEU A 43 17.93 3.01 -7.67
CA LEU A 43 17.25 4.27 -7.32
C LEU A 43 16.83 5.06 -8.58
N GLU A 44 17.63 4.97 -9.65
CA GLU A 44 17.30 5.57 -10.94
C GLU A 44 16.00 5.00 -11.50
N THR A 45 15.85 3.67 -11.49
CA THR A 45 14.61 2.99 -11.90
C THR A 45 13.41 3.49 -11.09
N LEU A 46 13.54 3.54 -9.75
CA LEU A 46 12.48 4.04 -8.87
C LEU A 46 12.11 5.49 -9.20
N THR A 47 13.12 6.33 -9.43
CA THR A 47 12.94 7.76 -9.71
C THR A 47 12.25 7.98 -11.05
N GLN A 48 12.60 7.22 -12.07
CA GLN A 48 11.96 7.33 -13.39
C GLN A 48 10.50 6.88 -13.35
N GLU A 49 10.21 5.78 -12.66
CA GLU A 49 8.87 5.19 -12.61
C GLU A 49 7.92 5.97 -11.70
N LEU A 50 8.33 6.23 -10.46
CA LEU A 50 7.42 6.67 -9.39
C LEU A 50 7.09 8.17 -9.43
N ARG A 51 7.61 8.90 -10.42
CA ARG A 51 7.19 10.28 -10.69
C ARG A 51 5.85 10.38 -11.40
N SER A 52 5.44 9.33 -12.13
CA SER A 52 4.20 9.36 -12.90
C SER A 52 2.99 9.06 -12.03
N ALA A 53 1.94 9.86 -12.22
CA ALA A 53 0.65 9.62 -11.59
C ALA A 53 0.00 8.31 -12.10
N SER A 54 0.26 7.94 -13.36
CA SER A 54 -0.21 6.68 -13.93
C SER A 54 0.38 5.46 -13.20
N ALA A 55 1.68 5.48 -12.89
CA ALA A 55 2.35 4.43 -12.13
C ALA A 55 1.76 4.27 -10.72
N TRP A 56 1.48 5.37 -10.02
CA TRP A 56 0.79 5.31 -8.73
C TRP A 56 -0.63 4.77 -8.85
N CYS A 57 -1.36 5.11 -9.91
CA CYS A 57 -2.67 4.50 -10.14
C CYS A 57 -2.58 2.99 -10.36
N ASP A 58 -1.63 2.53 -11.17
CA ASP A 58 -1.40 1.09 -11.38
C ASP A 58 -1.09 0.38 -10.06
N ILE A 59 -0.22 0.97 -9.21
CA ILE A 59 0.12 0.43 -7.88
C ILE A 59 -1.13 0.36 -6.98
N MET A 60 -1.86 1.46 -6.84
CA MET A 60 -3.02 1.55 -5.95
C MET A 60 -4.15 0.61 -6.42
N PHE A 61 -4.31 0.47 -7.74
CA PHE A 61 -5.33 -0.38 -8.34
C PHE A 61 -5.17 -1.86 -7.96
N LEU A 62 -3.96 -2.35 -7.66
CA LEU A 62 -3.76 -3.74 -7.24
C LEU A 62 -4.43 -4.06 -5.88
N HIS A 63 -4.71 -3.06 -5.05
CA HIS A 63 -5.36 -3.31 -3.76
C HIS A 63 -6.80 -3.80 -3.95
N LEU A 64 -7.20 -4.86 -3.23
CA LEU A 64 -8.52 -5.51 -3.30
C LEU A 64 -9.76 -4.59 -3.05
N ASN A 65 -9.54 -3.36 -2.58
CA ASN A 65 -10.61 -2.41 -2.28
C ASN A 65 -10.61 -1.22 -3.25
N VAL A 66 -9.67 -1.13 -4.19
CA VAL A 66 -9.59 -0.02 -5.14
C VAL A 66 -10.28 -0.46 -6.43
N GLU A 67 -11.47 0.09 -6.70
CA GLU A 67 -12.27 -0.25 -7.87
C GLU A 67 -11.85 0.51 -9.13
N ALA A 68 -11.27 1.69 -8.98
CA ALA A 68 -10.71 2.49 -10.08
C ALA A 68 -9.69 3.49 -9.56
N CYS A 69 -8.70 3.81 -10.38
CA CYS A 69 -7.80 4.95 -10.19
C CYS A 69 -7.65 5.73 -11.50
N LEU A 70 -8.08 6.99 -11.44
CA LEU A 70 -7.90 7.97 -12.51
C LEU A 70 -6.79 8.92 -12.10
N HIS A 71 -6.01 9.40 -13.07
CA HIS A 71 -4.95 10.35 -12.82
C HIS A 71 -5.05 11.54 -13.77
N ASP A 72 -4.66 12.70 -13.28
CA ASP A 72 -4.49 13.91 -14.07
C ASP A 72 -3.06 14.42 -13.89
N GLU A 73 -2.27 14.29 -14.95
CA GLU A 73 -0.92 14.85 -14.99
C GLU A 73 -1.02 16.34 -15.33
N ARG A 74 -0.86 17.18 -14.31
CA ARG A 74 -0.84 18.64 -14.49
C ARG A 74 0.51 19.02 -15.09
N LYS A 75 0.55 19.26 -16.41
CA LYS A 75 1.77 19.53 -17.21
C LYS A 75 2.69 20.65 -16.68
N ASP A 76 2.20 21.51 -15.78
CA ASP A 76 2.96 22.64 -15.20
C ASP A 76 2.99 22.63 -13.65
N SER A 77 2.78 21.47 -13.00
CA SER A 77 2.82 21.37 -11.54
C SER A 77 3.62 20.15 -11.06
N ASP A 78 4.41 20.33 -10.00
CA ASP A 78 5.00 19.23 -9.22
C ASP A 78 3.95 18.39 -8.46
N VAL A 79 2.66 18.73 -8.64
CA VAL A 79 1.50 18.08 -8.06
C VAL A 79 0.66 17.46 -9.17
N SER A 80 0.50 16.15 -9.13
CA SER A 80 -0.46 15.43 -9.99
C SER A 80 -1.67 14.98 -9.20
N GLY A 81 -2.84 14.99 -9.82
CA GLY A 81 -4.08 14.53 -9.19
C GLY A 81 -4.24 13.02 -9.35
N LEU A 82 -4.68 12.35 -8.29
CA LEU A 82 -5.15 10.97 -8.32
C LEU A 82 -6.58 10.93 -7.77
N GLN A 83 -7.50 10.30 -8.48
CA GLN A 83 -8.85 10.05 -8.05
C GLN A 83 -9.03 8.54 -7.85
N ILE A 84 -9.21 8.11 -6.61
CA ILE A 84 -9.34 6.70 -6.24
C ILE A 84 -10.78 6.42 -5.87
N HIS A 85 -11.36 5.36 -6.42
CA HIS A 85 -12.65 4.83 -6.02
C HIS A 85 -12.44 3.61 -5.13
N VAL A 86 -12.86 3.71 -3.87
CA VAL A 86 -12.70 2.64 -2.87
C VAL A 86 -14.03 1.92 -2.65
N GLY A 87 -14.04 0.63 -2.98
CA GLY A 87 -15.17 -0.27 -2.81
C GLY A 87 -15.24 -0.92 -1.44
N ARG A 88 -16.39 -1.56 -1.17
CA ARG A 88 -16.55 -2.54 -0.10
C ARG A 88 -16.26 -3.95 -0.65
N GLN A 89 -15.89 -4.89 0.22
CA GLN A 89 -15.42 -6.24 -0.14
C GLN A 89 -16.48 -7.10 -0.88
N ASP A 90 -17.76 -6.72 -0.82
CA ASP A 90 -18.86 -7.32 -1.57
C ASP A 90 -19.30 -6.37 -2.69
N TYR A 91 -19.43 -6.91 -3.91
CA TYR A 91 -19.71 -6.17 -5.14
C TYR A 91 -20.79 -5.10 -4.95
N GLN A 92 -20.42 -3.85 -5.20
CA GLN A 92 -21.31 -2.70 -5.22
C GLN A 92 -21.11 -1.90 -6.52
N PRO A 93 -22.14 -1.16 -6.99
CA PRO A 93 -21.98 -0.20 -8.07
C PRO A 93 -20.92 0.87 -7.72
N LEU A 94 -20.18 1.40 -8.71
CA LEU A 94 -19.18 2.47 -8.49
C LEU A 94 -19.78 3.74 -7.87
N SER A 95 -21.08 3.99 -8.03
CA SER A 95 -21.81 5.08 -7.36
C SER A 95 -21.87 4.92 -5.83
N GLU A 96 -21.60 3.72 -5.32
CA GLU A 96 -21.50 3.40 -3.90
C GLU A 96 -20.04 3.28 -3.44
N ALA A 97 -19.07 3.38 -4.36
CA ALA A 97 -17.65 3.47 -4.02
C ALA A 97 -17.33 4.87 -3.50
N GLU A 98 -16.56 4.93 -2.42
CA GLU A 98 -16.13 6.20 -1.83
C GLU A 98 -15.00 6.77 -2.68
N ARG A 99 -15.22 7.98 -3.21
CA ARG A 99 -14.21 8.70 -3.99
C ARG A 99 -13.23 9.41 -3.05
N LEU A 100 -11.95 9.23 -3.31
CA LEU A 100 -10.85 9.94 -2.66
C LEU A 100 -10.08 10.76 -3.69
N ASP A 101 -10.00 12.07 -3.48
CA ASP A 101 -9.17 12.97 -4.28
C ASP A 101 -7.83 13.17 -3.57
N LEU A 102 -6.76 12.65 -4.16
CA LEU A 102 -5.41 12.66 -3.63
C LEU A 102 -4.49 13.48 -4.52
N ASN A 103 -3.43 13.99 -3.91
CA ASN A 103 -2.34 14.70 -4.58
C ASN A 103 -1.07 13.87 -4.48
N LEU A 104 -0.47 13.57 -5.63
CA LEU A 104 0.87 13.03 -5.74
C LEU A 104 1.87 14.18 -5.80
N ARG A 105 2.91 14.13 -4.97
CA ARG A 105 3.99 15.12 -4.95
C ARG A 105 5.35 14.45 -4.84
N VAL A 106 6.28 14.88 -5.69
CA VAL A 106 7.71 14.59 -5.51
C VAL A 106 8.26 15.62 -4.53
N VAL A 107 8.57 15.19 -3.30
CA VAL A 107 9.04 16.06 -2.22
C VAL A 107 10.53 16.35 -2.36
N SER A 108 11.31 15.36 -2.77
CA SER A 108 12.76 15.49 -2.99
C SER A 108 13.22 14.47 -4.01
N MET A 109 14.14 14.89 -4.88
CA MET A 109 14.76 14.04 -5.90
C MET A 109 16.21 14.48 -6.08
N TYR A 110 17.12 13.63 -5.62
CA TYR A 110 18.57 13.80 -5.70
C TYR A 110 19.22 12.47 -6.08
N ASP A 111 20.48 12.49 -6.50
CA ASP A 111 21.23 11.31 -6.95
C ASP A 111 21.28 10.16 -5.94
N GLN A 112 21.09 10.45 -4.65
CA GLN A 112 21.17 9.48 -3.55
C GLN A 112 19.88 9.35 -2.75
N TYR A 113 18.80 10.02 -3.16
CA TYR A 113 17.58 10.06 -2.37
C TYR A 113 16.34 10.46 -3.17
N LEU A 114 15.26 9.72 -3.00
CA LEU A 114 13.93 10.01 -3.52
C LEU A 114 12.94 10.10 -2.35
N ALA A 115 12.06 11.11 -2.36
CA ALA A 115 10.91 11.18 -1.47
C ALA A 115 9.66 11.61 -2.22
N ILE A 116 8.59 10.83 -2.09
CA ILE A 116 7.30 11.04 -2.72
C ILE A 116 6.22 10.93 -1.66
N VAL A 117 5.15 11.71 -1.81
CA VAL A 117 3.95 11.61 -1.00
C VAL A 117 2.70 11.57 -1.88
N VAL A 118 1.79 10.67 -1.55
CA VAL A 118 0.39 10.67 -2.01
C VAL A 118 -0.47 11.00 -0.79
N GLU A 119 -1.19 12.12 -0.82
CA GLU A 119 -1.97 12.60 0.33
C GLU A 119 -3.30 13.26 -0.05
N GLY A 120 -4.27 13.16 0.85
CA GLY A 120 -5.58 13.80 0.73
C GLY A 120 -6.18 14.12 2.10
N ASP A 121 -7.02 15.15 2.16
CA ASP A 121 -7.66 15.60 3.40
C ASP A 121 -8.68 14.59 3.93
N GLU A 122 -9.34 13.90 3.01
CA GLU A 122 -10.29 12.83 3.28
C GLU A 122 -9.66 11.46 3.01
N GLY A 123 -10.09 10.47 3.78
CA GLY A 123 -9.73 9.07 3.62
C GLY A 123 -10.98 8.20 3.72
N PRO A 124 -10.87 6.92 3.36
CA PRO A 124 -12.04 6.05 3.29
C PRO A 124 -12.68 5.88 4.68
N TYR A 125 -13.99 5.66 4.70
CA TYR A 125 -14.81 5.39 5.88
C TYR A 125 -14.74 6.50 6.93
N SER A 126 -14.82 7.76 6.50
CA SER A 126 -14.73 8.95 7.38
C SER A 126 -13.39 9.10 8.11
N THR A 127 -12.33 8.49 7.58
CA THR A 127 -10.96 8.82 8.00
C THR A 127 -10.52 10.13 7.34
N ARG A 128 -9.45 10.72 7.86
CA ARG A 128 -8.92 12.01 7.41
C ARG A 128 -7.41 11.95 7.29
N ALA A 129 -6.84 12.90 6.56
CA ALA A 129 -5.41 13.03 6.35
C ALA A 129 -4.79 11.70 5.89
N PHE A 130 -5.35 11.12 4.83
CA PHE A 130 -4.76 9.96 4.17
C PHE A 130 -3.36 10.33 3.71
N ARG A 131 -2.35 9.52 4.06
CA ARG A 131 -0.98 9.77 3.62
C ARG A 131 -0.24 8.48 3.36
N LEU A 132 0.25 8.32 2.14
CA LEU A 132 1.19 7.29 1.73
C LEU A 132 2.50 7.96 1.32
N GLN A 133 3.58 7.69 2.04
CA GLN A 133 4.89 8.29 1.82
C GLN A 133 5.88 7.22 1.39
N LEU A 134 6.62 7.48 0.33
CA LEU A 134 7.72 6.65 -0.11
C LEU A 134 9.02 7.43 -0.01
N GLN A 135 10.01 6.86 0.65
CA GLN A 135 11.38 7.34 0.64
C GLN A 135 12.27 6.22 0.12
N ALA A 136 13.27 6.55 -0.68
CA ALA A 136 14.22 5.57 -1.21
C ALA A 136 15.65 6.13 -1.27
N MET A 137 16.63 5.25 -1.14
CA MET A 137 18.07 5.54 -1.24
C MET A 137 18.81 4.33 -1.83
N PRO A 138 19.98 4.51 -2.44
CA PRO A 138 20.69 3.39 -3.04
C PRO A 138 21.24 2.45 -1.96
N TYR A 139 21.09 1.14 -2.21
CA TYR A 139 21.78 0.10 -1.44
C TYR A 139 23.04 -0.35 -2.19
N SER A 140 22.88 -0.67 -3.48
CA SER A 140 23.91 -1.06 -4.44
C SER A 140 23.59 -0.44 -5.82
N GLU A 141 24.32 -0.82 -6.87
CA GLU A 141 24.05 -0.35 -8.24
C GLU A 141 22.66 -0.76 -8.76
N HIS A 142 22.16 -1.91 -8.31
CA HIS A 142 20.91 -2.50 -8.82
C HIS A 142 19.83 -2.63 -7.74
N GLU A 143 20.08 -2.15 -6.53
CA GLU A 143 19.16 -2.30 -5.40
C GLU A 143 19.00 -0.99 -4.63
N SER A 144 17.81 -0.81 -4.06
CA SER A 144 17.46 0.35 -3.24
C SER A 144 16.95 -0.08 -1.89
N LEU A 145 17.22 0.72 -0.87
CA LEU A 145 16.44 0.69 0.36
C LEU A 145 15.21 1.58 0.18
N VAL A 146 14.06 1.10 0.62
CA VAL A 146 12.77 1.79 0.58
C VAL A 146 12.17 1.83 1.97
N HIS A 147 11.61 2.98 2.34
CA HIS A 147 10.70 3.13 3.46
C HIS A 147 9.36 3.61 2.93
N LEU A 148 8.35 2.75 3.06
CA LEU A 148 6.96 3.06 2.73
C LEU A 148 6.18 3.27 4.02
N ARG A 149 5.52 4.41 4.17
CA ARG A 149 4.74 4.74 5.37
C ARG A 149 3.31 5.10 4.99
N TYR A 150 2.35 4.41 5.60
CA TYR A 150 0.94 4.69 5.45
C TYR A 150 0.38 5.20 6.78
N SER A 151 -0.34 6.32 6.76
CA SER A 151 -0.99 6.87 7.95
C SER A 151 -2.36 7.47 7.65
N LEU A 152 -3.16 7.52 8.72
CA LEU A 152 -4.48 8.13 8.71
C LEU A 152 -4.82 8.68 10.09
N VAL A 153 -5.71 9.66 10.11
CA VAL A 153 -6.27 10.29 11.30
C VAL A 153 -7.76 9.96 11.37
N PHE A 154 -8.29 9.82 12.59
CA PHE A 154 -9.71 9.55 12.81
C PHE A 154 -10.26 10.38 13.97
N GLY A 155 -11.56 10.68 13.89
CA GLY A 155 -12.29 11.32 14.99
C GLY A 155 -12.62 10.34 16.13
N TRP A 156 -13.13 10.87 17.23
CA TRP A 156 -13.60 10.04 18.35
C TRP A 156 -14.68 9.01 17.95
N PRO A 157 -15.71 9.36 17.14
CA PRO A 157 -16.71 8.37 16.73
C PRO A 157 -16.12 7.21 15.93
N ALA A 158 -15.22 7.50 14.98
CA ALA A 158 -14.52 6.49 14.18
C ALA A 158 -13.64 5.58 15.06
N ARG A 159 -12.96 6.14 16.09
CA ARG A 159 -12.19 5.34 17.07
C ARG A 159 -13.08 4.34 17.81
N VAL A 160 -14.26 4.76 18.26
CA VAL A 160 -15.22 3.88 18.95
C VAL A 160 -15.71 2.79 18.00
N ALA A 161 -16.07 3.14 16.76
CA ALA A 161 -16.48 2.18 15.75
C ALA A 161 -15.38 1.14 15.44
N MET A 162 -14.13 1.58 15.25
CA MET A 162 -12.99 0.69 15.05
C MET A 162 -12.77 -0.24 16.25
N SER A 163 -12.87 0.30 17.47
CA SER A 163 -12.73 -0.50 18.70
C SER A 163 -13.79 -1.59 18.79
N ALA A 164 -15.05 -1.26 18.48
CA ALA A 164 -16.15 -2.23 18.44
C ALA A 164 -15.94 -3.27 17.32
N TYR A 165 -15.55 -2.84 16.12
CA TYR A 165 -15.25 -3.75 15.01
C TYR A 165 -14.19 -4.77 15.40
N PHE A 166 -13.05 -4.35 15.94
CA PHE A 166 -11.97 -5.28 16.31
C PHE A 166 -12.26 -6.12 17.56
N ALA A 167 -13.23 -5.72 18.39
CA ALA A 167 -13.70 -6.56 19.50
C ALA A 167 -14.54 -7.75 19.02
N PHE A 168 -15.29 -7.59 17.91
CA PHE A 168 -16.29 -8.56 17.46
C PHE A 168 -16.02 -9.12 16.06
N GLY A 169 -16.06 -8.28 15.02
CA GLY A 169 -16.03 -8.72 13.61
C GLY A 169 -14.64 -8.80 12.99
N GLY A 170 -13.67 -8.03 13.52
CA GLY A 170 -12.30 -7.95 13.03
C GLY A 170 -11.28 -8.62 13.94
N ARG A 171 -11.71 -9.39 14.96
CA ARG A 171 -10.83 -9.89 16.02
C ARG A 171 -9.73 -10.81 15.51
N ASP A 172 -10.03 -11.59 14.48
CA ASP A 172 -9.07 -12.51 13.87
C ASP A 172 -8.20 -11.84 12.79
N ARG A 173 -8.42 -10.54 12.52
CA ARG A 173 -7.62 -9.75 11.58
C ARG A 173 -6.38 -9.22 12.31
N VAL A 174 -5.25 -9.87 12.04
CA VAL A 174 -3.97 -9.57 12.67
C VAL A 174 -2.96 -9.02 11.66
N GLY A 175 -2.02 -8.22 12.16
CA GLY A 175 -0.86 -7.71 11.44
C GLY A 175 0.32 -8.68 11.50
N PHE A 176 1.52 -8.13 11.40
CA PHE A 176 2.78 -8.86 11.28
C PHE A 176 3.65 -8.78 12.53
N THR A 177 3.51 -7.71 13.32
CA THR A 177 4.27 -7.57 14.57
C THR A 177 3.89 -8.67 15.55
N ILE A 178 4.88 -9.39 16.08
CA ILE A 178 4.71 -10.40 17.14
C ILE A 178 4.74 -9.69 18.50
N GLU A 179 3.65 -9.79 19.27
CA GLU A 179 3.55 -9.22 20.62
C GLU A 179 3.85 -10.22 21.74
N GLY A 180 4.20 -11.44 21.36
CA GLY A 180 4.55 -12.53 22.26
C GLY A 180 4.17 -13.87 21.65
N TYR A 181 4.28 -14.93 22.45
CA TYR A 181 3.98 -16.30 22.05
C TYR A 181 2.89 -16.87 22.95
N GLY A 182 2.03 -17.70 22.37
CA GLY A 182 1.03 -18.48 23.09
C GLY A 182 1.66 -19.59 23.94
N ALA A 183 0.84 -20.26 24.75
CA ALA A 183 1.28 -21.41 25.54
C ALA A 183 1.63 -22.64 24.66
N ASP A 184 1.12 -22.67 23.44
CA ASP A 184 1.42 -23.62 22.37
C ASP A 184 2.71 -23.29 21.60
N GLY A 185 3.32 -22.13 21.87
CA GLY A 185 4.51 -21.64 21.17
C GLY A 185 4.21 -20.88 19.87
N GLU A 186 2.94 -20.72 19.50
CA GLU A 186 2.56 -20.00 18.28
C GLU A 186 2.67 -18.47 18.48
N PRO A 187 3.10 -17.71 17.46
CA PRO A 187 3.22 -16.26 17.55
C PRO A 187 1.85 -15.60 17.70
N ARG A 188 1.73 -14.74 18.72
CA ARG A 188 0.58 -13.85 18.89
C ARG A 188 0.85 -12.53 18.18
N TYR A 189 0.26 -12.39 17.01
CA TYR A 189 0.36 -11.18 16.20
C TYR A 189 -0.48 -10.03 16.76
N VAL A 190 -0.03 -8.81 16.47
CA VAL A 190 -0.75 -7.57 16.78
C VAL A 190 -2.12 -7.54 16.10
N GLY A 191 -3.16 -7.20 16.85
CA GLY A 191 -4.53 -7.05 16.35
C GLY A 191 -4.95 -5.58 16.27
N GLY A 192 -6.26 -5.35 16.12
CA GLY A 192 -6.84 -4.02 16.24
C GLY A 192 -6.41 -3.05 15.15
N THR A 193 -6.39 -1.77 15.48
CA THR A 193 -6.02 -0.68 14.56
C THR A 193 -4.59 -0.83 14.05
N ARG A 194 -3.66 -1.31 14.89
CA ARG A 194 -2.28 -1.61 14.49
C ARG A 194 -2.22 -2.79 13.51
N GLY A 195 -2.92 -3.88 13.78
CA GLY A 195 -3.02 -4.99 12.83
C GLY A 195 -3.59 -4.54 11.48
N MET A 196 -4.64 -3.72 11.49
CA MET A 196 -5.23 -3.14 10.27
C MET A 196 -4.22 -2.32 9.46
N ILE A 197 -3.48 -1.40 10.10
CA ILE A 197 -2.56 -0.52 9.37
C ILE A 197 -1.37 -1.29 8.80
N GLU A 198 -0.87 -2.31 9.52
CA GLU A 198 0.22 -3.17 9.07
C GLU A 198 -0.15 -3.96 7.82
N ARG A 199 -1.38 -4.51 7.79
CA ARG A 199 -1.91 -5.22 6.61
C ARG A 199 -1.99 -4.30 5.39
N ASN A 200 -2.47 -3.06 5.59
CA ASN A 200 -2.60 -2.10 4.49
C ASN A 200 -1.26 -1.62 3.95
N VAL A 201 -0.31 -1.24 4.82
CA VAL A 201 1.02 -0.81 4.36
C VAL A 201 1.78 -1.95 3.68
N MET A 202 1.64 -3.19 4.16
CA MET A 202 2.22 -4.36 3.48
C MET A 202 1.60 -4.55 2.09
N ARG A 203 0.28 -4.45 1.94
CA ARG A 203 -0.37 -4.57 0.61
C ARG A 203 0.12 -3.51 -0.37
N PHE A 204 0.30 -2.26 0.08
CA PHE A 204 0.87 -1.20 -0.77
C PHE A 204 2.33 -1.47 -1.13
N TYR A 205 3.14 -1.99 -0.19
CA TYR A 205 4.52 -2.40 -0.48
C TYR A 205 4.58 -3.53 -1.51
N LEU A 206 3.75 -4.57 -1.36
CA LEU A 206 3.68 -5.67 -2.32
C LEU A 206 3.22 -5.19 -3.70
N ALA A 207 2.26 -4.27 -3.76
CA ALA A 207 1.82 -3.64 -5.01
C ALA A 207 2.94 -2.84 -5.69
N LEU A 208 3.70 -2.05 -4.92
CA LEU A 208 4.87 -1.33 -5.40
C LEU A 208 5.92 -2.28 -5.99
N ALA A 209 6.28 -3.34 -5.25
CA ALA A 209 7.25 -4.32 -5.70
C ALA A 209 6.82 -5.01 -7.01
N VAL A 210 5.57 -5.49 -7.07
CA VAL A 210 5.01 -6.14 -8.26
C VAL A 210 4.94 -5.19 -9.45
N HIS A 211 4.58 -3.92 -9.23
CA HIS A 211 4.57 -2.92 -10.30
C HIS A 211 5.96 -2.74 -10.91
N LEU A 212 7.00 -2.64 -10.07
CA LEU A 212 8.40 -2.49 -10.50
C LEU A 212 8.93 -3.74 -11.21
N ASP A 213 8.58 -4.94 -10.71
CA ASP A 213 9.01 -6.24 -11.26
C ASP A 213 8.38 -6.57 -12.62
N THR A 214 7.23 -5.95 -12.94
CA THR A 214 6.46 -6.23 -14.16
C THR A 214 6.65 -5.18 -15.24
N ARG A 215 7.49 -4.15 -15.04
CA ARG A 215 7.71 -3.09 -16.04
C ARG A 215 8.21 -3.63 -17.39
N ALA A 216 9.04 -4.68 -17.36
CA ALA A 216 9.57 -5.31 -18.56
C ALA A 216 8.56 -6.25 -19.28
N VAL A 217 7.41 -6.54 -18.66
CA VAL A 217 6.36 -7.33 -19.28
C VAL A 217 5.71 -6.51 -20.41
N PRO A 218 5.43 -7.10 -21.59
CA PRO A 218 4.73 -6.44 -22.68
C PRO A 218 3.43 -5.78 -22.21
N GLU A 219 3.14 -4.58 -22.70
CA GLU A 219 2.01 -3.76 -22.22
C GLU A 219 0.67 -4.50 -22.27
N ALA A 220 0.42 -5.27 -23.33
CA ALA A 220 -0.80 -6.05 -23.52
C ALA A 220 -1.00 -7.17 -22.47
N GLU A 221 0.08 -7.65 -21.84
CA GLU A 221 0.04 -8.74 -20.85
C GLU A 221 0.27 -8.23 -19.41
N ARG A 222 0.72 -6.97 -19.28
CA ARG A 222 1.24 -6.41 -18.03
C ARG A 222 0.21 -6.36 -16.91
N LEU A 223 -1.02 -5.95 -17.20
CA LEU A 223 -2.08 -5.89 -16.19
C LEU A 223 -2.34 -7.27 -15.59
N ASP A 224 -2.58 -8.26 -16.44
CA ASP A 224 -2.95 -9.61 -16.02
C ASP A 224 -1.81 -10.28 -15.21
N GLU A 225 -0.56 -10.06 -15.63
CA GLU A 225 0.62 -10.50 -14.88
C GLU A 225 0.75 -9.80 -13.52
N ARG A 226 0.53 -8.48 -13.46
CA ARG A 226 0.53 -7.73 -12.19
C ARG A 226 -0.52 -8.25 -11.22
N LEU A 227 -1.74 -8.49 -11.70
CA LEU A 227 -2.82 -8.99 -10.85
C LEU A 227 -2.46 -10.36 -10.24
N ARG A 228 -2.00 -11.32 -11.05
CA ARG A 228 -1.58 -12.64 -10.55
C ARG A 228 -0.41 -12.55 -9.57
N ARG A 229 0.62 -11.78 -9.90
CA ARG A 229 1.80 -11.63 -9.03
C ARG A 229 1.46 -10.95 -7.71
N TRP A 230 0.59 -9.95 -7.71
CA TRP A 230 0.14 -9.30 -6.48
C TRP A 230 -0.64 -10.27 -5.60
N PHE A 231 -1.58 -11.03 -6.18
CA PHE A 231 -2.32 -12.06 -5.45
C PHE A 231 -1.37 -13.09 -4.82
N ALA A 232 -0.49 -13.68 -5.63
CA ALA A 232 0.51 -14.63 -5.15
C ALA A 232 1.41 -14.04 -4.05
N ALA A 233 1.80 -12.77 -4.17
CA ALA A 233 2.60 -12.08 -3.15
C ALA A 233 1.86 -11.93 -1.83
N THR A 234 0.54 -11.66 -1.85
CA THR A 234 -0.30 -11.60 -0.65
C THR A 234 -0.51 -12.98 -0.01
N GLU A 235 -0.60 -14.03 -0.82
CA GLU A 235 -0.79 -15.41 -0.36
C GLU A 235 0.46 -16.03 0.29
N ARG A 236 1.60 -15.34 0.23
CA ARG A 236 2.77 -15.65 1.10
C ARG A 236 2.49 -15.35 2.58
N TYR A 237 1.49 -14.53 2.86
CA TYR A 237 1.09 -14.13 4.20
C TYR A 237 -0.41 -14.39 4.45
N PRO A 238 -0.88 -15.65 4.30
CA PRO A 238 -2.31 -15.93 4.23
C PRO A 238 -3.02 -15.64 5.55
N ARG A 239 -2.32 -15.81 6.70
CA ARG A 239 -2.89 -15.49 8.02
C ARG A 239 -3.24 -14.01 8.16
N GLN A 240 -2.46 -13.12 7.54
CA GLN A 240 -2.62 -11.67 7.63
C GLN A 240 -3.42 -11.11 6.45
N LEU A 241 -3.14 -11.56 5.22
CA LEU A 241 -3.55 -10.86 4.02
C LEU A 241 -4.64 -11.55 3.20
N HIS A 242 -4.84 -12.87 3.35
CA HIS A 242 -5.85 -13.61 2.60
C HIS A 242 -7.26 -13.07 2.89
N GLU A 243 -8.01 -12.80 1.83
CA GLU A 243 -9.38 -12.26 1.90
C GLU A 243 -10.31 -12.87 0.85
N LEU A 244 -9.78 -13.30 -0.29
CA LEU A 244 -10.51 -13.78 -1.46
C LEU A 244 -9.72 -14.92 -2.11
N ASP A 245 -10.41 -15.81 -2.81
CA ASP A 245 -9.74 -16.74 -3.72
C ASP A 245 -9.22 -16.01 -4.99
N GLU A 246 -8.25 -16.63 -5.66
CA GLU A 246 -7.57 -16.05 -6.82
C GLU A 246 -8.56 -15.71 -7.94
N GLN A 247 -9.46 -16.65 -8.26
CA GLN A 247 -10.41 -16.48 -9.34
C GLN A 247 -11.32 -15.27 -9.10
N ARG A 248 -11.88 -15.16 -7.88
CA ARG A 248 -12.73 -14.03 -7.48
C ARG A 248 -11.98 -12.71 -7.56
N TYR A 249 -10.74 -12.65 -7.07
CA TYR A 249 -9.91 -11.45 -7.16
C TYR A 249 -9.65 -11.05 -8.62
N LEU A 250 -9.18 -11.97 -9.47
CA LEU A 250 -8.86 -11.68 -10.87
C LEU A 250 -10.10 -11.25 -11.66
N GLU A 251 -11.24 -11.92 -11.46
CA GLU A 251 -12.50 -11.55 -12.11
C GLU A 251 -13.00 -10.17 -11.68
N GLN A 252 -12.91 -9.84 -10.38
CA GLN A 252 -13.26 -8.51 -9.87
C GLN A 252 -12.37 -7.44 -10.50
N LYS A 253 -11.04 -7.62 -10.43
CA LYS A 253 -10.07 -6.64 -10.94
C LYS A 253 -10.16 -6.40 -12.44
N ARG A 254 -10.45 -7.43 -13.25
CA ARG A 254 -10.64 -7.25 -14.71
C ARG A 254 -11.87 -6.39 -15.02
N ARG A 255 -13.01 -6.67 -14.38
CA ARG A 255 -14.23 -5.85 -14.54
C ARG A 255 -14.02 -4.41 -14.07
N GLU A 256 -13.33 -4.23 -12.95
CA GLU A 256 -12.94 -2.92 -12.44
C GLU A 256 -12.06 -2.16 -13.43
N TYR A 257 -11.10 -2.83 -14.06
CA TYR A 257 -10.23 -2.23 -15.06
C TYR A 257 -11.01 -1.79 -16.31
N GLU A 258 -11.90 -2.64 -16.83
CA GLU A 258 -12.78 -2.27 -17.95
C GLU A 258 -13.60 -1.01 -17.66
N ARG A 259 -14.14 -0.89 -16.44
CA ARG A 259 -14.87 0.29 -15.99
C ARG A 259 -13.96 1.52 -15.85
N GLN A 260 -12.75 1.35 -15.31
CA GLN A 260 -11.76 2.42 -15.20
C GLN A 260 -11.39 2.98 -16.58
N GLU A 261 -11.19 2.12 -17.57
CA GLU A 261 -10.88 2.55 -18.94
C GLU A 261 -12.05 3.29 -19.58
N ALA A 262 -13.29 2.89 -19.32
CA ALA A 262 -14.46 3.64 -19.77
C ALA A 262 -14.46 5.07 -19.19
N LEU A 263 -14.21 5.22 -17.88
CA LEU A 263 -14.16 6.52 -17.20
C LEU A 263 -13.01 7.43 -17.69
N ARG A 264 -11.89 6.86 -18.13
CA ARG A 264 -10.76 7.65 -18.69
C ARG A 264 -11.07 8.25 -20.06
N ASN A 265 -12.04 7.68 -20.77
CA ASN A 265 -12.43 8.09 -22.12
C ASN A 265 -13.68 8.99 -22.15
N GLU A 266 -14.25 9.30 -20.98
CA GLU A 266 -15.34 10.26 -20.79
C GLU A 266 -14.82 11.70 -20.60
#